data_AF-A0A1S3P2B8-F1
#
_entry.id   AF-A0A1S3P2B8-F1
#
_cell.length_a   1.000
_cell.length_b   1.000
_cell.length_c   1.000
_cell.angle_alpha   90.00
_cell.angle_beta   90.00
_cell.angle_gamma   90.00
#
_symmetry.space_group_name_H-M   'P 1'
#
loop_
_entity.id
_entity.type
_entity.pdbx_description
1 polymer ?
#
loop_
_entity_poly.entity_id
_entity_poly.type
_entity_poly.pdbx_seq_one_letter_code
_entity_poly.pdbx_strand_id
1 'polypeptide(L)'
;MVPTITSAMIYSKEHLTLTNKLRKPVKKLHRDRINNSIWQFKSFLVPEILNQQPNSKLDKADILEMTVCILRQQQQSSSSCSAPVNQGYSRCVQEIVHFLSKSEVKTQFQRRLLRHLLSQYISTFKG
;
A
#
# COMPACT_ATOMS: atom_id res chain seq x y z
N MET A 1 31.56 -17.33 62.49
CA MET A 1 30.46 -17.59 61.53
C MET A 1 30.66 -16.67 60.33
N VAL A 2 30.91 -17.22 59.14
CA VAL A 2 31.20 -16.46 57.90
C VAL A 2 29.88 -16.10 57.23
N PRO A 3 29.68 -14.87 56.73
CA PRO A 3 28.42 -14.49 56.09
C PRO A 3 28.39 -15.02 54.64
N THR A 4 27.56 -16.03 54.40
CA THR A 4 27.37 -16.70 53.09
C THR A 4 26.47 -15.91 52.10
N ILE A 5 25.98 -14.73 52.48
CA ILE A 5 24.89 -14.03 51.74
C ILE A 5 25.41 -13.18 50.57
N THR A 6 26.70 -12.87 50.51
CA THR A 6 27.25 -11.91 49.54
C THR A 6 27.36 -12.46 48.11
N SER A 7 27.65 -13.75 47.94
CA SER A 7 27.97 -14.32 46.61
C SER A 7 26.75 -14.43 45.69
N ALA A 8 25.59 -14.79 46.23
CA ALA A 8 24.34 -14.90 45.45
C ALA A 8 23.79 -13.52 45.02
N MET A 9 23.98 -12.48 45.84
CA MET A 9 23.58 -11.12 45.51
C MET A 9 24.49 -10.49 44.44
N ILE A 10 25.79 -10.76 44.48
CA ILE A 10 26.73 -10.31 43.44
C ILE A 10 26.39 -11.00 42.11
N TYR A 11 26.19 -12.32 42.12
CA TYR A 11 25.85 -13.08 40.92
C TYR A 11 24.53 -12.60 40.26
N SER A 12 23.49 -12.31 41.05
CA SER A 12 22.22 -11.81 40.53
C SER A 12 22.32 -10.41 39.91
N LYS A 13 23.12 -9.52 40.52
CA LYS A 13 23.29 -8.13 40.07
C LYS A 13 24.13 -8.05 38.80
N GLU A 14 25.15 -8.89 38.69
CA GLU A 14 25.99 -9.06 37.49
C GLU A 14 25.21 -9.71 36.34
N HIS A 15 24.39 -10.73 36.61
CA HIS A 15 23.57 -11.37 35.60
C HIS A 15 22.46 -10.43 35.07
N LEU A 16 21.83 -9.62 35.93
CA LEU A 16 20.88 -8.58 35.51
C LEU A 16 21.53 -7.47 34.68
N THR A 17 22.77 -7.08 35.02
CA THR A 17 23.49 -6.03 34.26
C THR A 17 23.98 -6.56 32.92
N LEU A 18 24.46 -7.80 32.82
CA LEU A 18 24.86 -8.44 31.56
C LEU A 18 23.66 -8.62 30.61
N THR A 19 22.54 -9.13 31.11
CA THR A 19 21.29 -9.27 30.34
C THR A 19 20.73 -7.92 29.90
N ASN A 20 20.84 -6.88 30.73
CA ASN A 20 20.49 -5.50 30.33
C ASN A 20 21.48 -4.92 29.31
N LYS A 21 22.78 -5.22 29.41
CA LYS A 21 23.81 -4.79 28.44
C LYS A 21 23.64 -5.46 27.08
N LEU A 22 23.09 -6.68 27.03
CA LEU A 22 22.75 -7.40 25.78
C LEU A 22 21.35 -7.05 25.25
N ARG A 23 20.37 -6.74 26.10
CA ARG A 23 19.03 -6.25 25.67
C ARG A 23 19.05 -4.82 25.14
N LYS A 24 19.94 -3.96 25.65
CA LYS A 24 20.11 -2.57 25.20
C LYS A 24 20.45 -2.44 23.71
N PRO A 25 21.43 -3.16 23.13
CA PRO A 25 21.73 -3.09 21.70
C PRO A 25 20.59 -3.63 20.84
N VAL A 26 19.93 -4.72 21.24
CA VAL A 26 18.78 -5.26 20.49
C VAL A 26 17.61 -4.28 20.46
N LYS A 27 17.26 -3.67 21.60
CA LYS A 27 16.21 -2.64 21.66
C LYS A 27 16.59 -1.40 20.84
N LYS A 28 17.87 -1.02 20.81
CA LYS A 28 18.37 0.08 19.98
C LYS A 28 18.23 -0.25 18.49
N LEU A 29 18.70 -1.41 18.05
CA LEU A 29 18.55 -1.87 16.66
C LEU A 29 17.08 -1.91 16.22
N HIS A 30 16.17 -2.35 17.10
CA HIS A 30 14.74 -2.32 16.81
C HIS A 30 14.21 -0.89 16.61
N ARG A 31 14.59 0.04 17.49
CA ARG A 31 14.21 1.46 17.37
C ARG A 31 14.79 2.10 16.11
N ASP A 32 16.04 1.79 15.77
CA ASP A 32 16.71 2.31 14.58
C ASP A 32 16.05 1.78 13.31
N ARG A 33 15.69 0.49 13.28
CA ARG A 33 14.92 -0.10 12.17
C ARG A 33 13.57 0.59 11.97
N ILE A 34 12.82 0.79 13.05
CA ILE A 34 11.53 1.51 12.99
C ILE A 34 11.71 2.94 12.48
N ASN A 35 12.68 3.67 13.02
CA ASN A 35 12.94 5.04 12.59
C ASN A 35 13.36 5.11 11.12
N ASN A 36 14.16 4.16 10.65
CA ASN A 36 14.56 4.08 9.25
C ASN A 36 13.33 3.86 8.33
N SER A 37 12.43 2.94 8.69
CA SER A 37 11.18 2.73 7.94
C SER A 37 10.29 3.98 7.92
N ILE A 38 10.17 4.70 9.03
CA ILE A 38 9.40 5.96 9.09
C ILE A 38 10.02 7.03 8.19
N TRP A 39 11.36 7.12 8.15
CA TRP A 39 12.05 8.04 7.24
C TRP A 39 11.87 7.66 5.76
N GLN A 40 11.91 6.38 5.43
CA GLN A 40 11.60 5.91 4.08
C GLN A 40 10.18 6.29 3.67
N PHE A 41 9.18 6.07 4.54
CA PHE A 41 7.81 6.52 4.29
C PHE A 41 7.76 8.01 4.05
N LYS A 42 8.39 8.83 4.90
CA LYS A 42 8.48 10.28 4.67
C LYS A 42 9.01 10.61 3.27
N SER A 43 10.11 9.97 2.85
CA SER A 43 10.71 10.17 1.53
C SER A 43 9.76 9.81 0.38
N PHE A 44 9.02 8.72 0.50
CA PHE A 44 8.05 8.30 -0.53
C PHE A 44 6.82 9.20 -0.57
N LEU A 45 6.45 9.79 0.56
CA LEU A 45 5.31 10.67 0.67
C LEU A 45 5.61 12.10 0.19
N VAL A 46 6.88 12.55 0.18
CA VAL A 46 7.25 13.95 -0.17
C VAL A 46 6.56 14.44 -1.45
N PRO A 47 6.49 13.69 -2.56
CA PRO A 47 5.80 14.15 -3.76
C PRO A 47 4.31 14.42 -3.55
N GLU A 48 3.62 13.57 -2.77
CA GLU A 48 2.19 13.71 -2.47
C GLU A 48 1.94 14.87 -1.48
N ILE A 49 2.85 15.04 -0.51
CA ILE A 49 2.79 16.07 0.53
C ILE A 49 3.11 17.46 -0.03
N LEU A 50 4.11 17.60 -0.91
CA LEU A 50 4.48 18.90 -1.49
C LEU A 50 3.32 19.51 -2.30
N ASN A 51 2.48 18.66 -2.90
CA ASN A 51 1.27 19.10 -3.59
C ASN A 51 0.18 19.61 -2.64
N GLN A 52 0.13 19.09 -1.40
CA GLN A 52 -0.91 19.45 -0.42
C GLN A 52 -0.46 20.54 0.56
N GLN A 53 0.77 20.47 1.07
CA GLN A 53 1.35 21.34 2.11
C GLN A 53 2.89 21.42 2.02
N PRO A 54 3.45 22.32 1.19
CA PRO A 54 4.89 22.37 0.90
C PRO A 54 5.80 22.71 2.09
N ASN A 55 5.26 23.29 3.18
CA ASN A 55 6.04 23.75 4.33
C ASN A 55 5.67 23.07 5.66
N SER A 56 4.85 22.01 5.66
CA SER A 56 4.45 21.37 6.93
C SER A 56 5.55 20.48 7.51
N LYS A 57 5.85 20.69 8.79
CA LYS A 57 6.75 19.80 9.53
C LYS A 57 5.97 18.57 9.95
N LEU A 58 5.98 17.54 9.10
CA LEU A 58 5.33 16.28 9.44
C LEU A 58 6.00 15.62 10.64
N ASP A 59 5.19 15.34 11.66
CA ASP A 59 5.60 14.53 12.77
C ASP A 59 5.48 13.02 12.41
N LYS A 60 5.79 12.15 13.38
CA LYS A 60 5.74 10.69 13.12
C LYS A 60 4.31 10.17 12.98
N ALA A 61 3.33 10.79 13.64
CA ALA A 61 1.94 10.39 13.54
C ALA A 61 1.39 10.76 12.15
N ASP A 62 1.66 11.97 11.67
CA ASP A 62 1.25 12.44 10.35
C ASP A 62 1.79 11.53 9.23
N ILE A 63 3.07 11.17 9.31
CA ILE A 63 3.72 10.27 8.33
C ILE A 63 3.00 8.92 8.30
N LEU A 64 2.67 8.36 9.46
CA LEU A 64 2.01 7.05 9.55
C LEU A 64 0.56 7.13 9.07
N GLU A 65 -0.18 8.17 9.44
CA GLU A 65 -1.56 8.38 9.03
C GLU A 65 -1.68 8.57 7.51
N MET A 66 -0.83 9.42 6.94
CA MET A 66 -0.76 9.62 5.49
C MET A 66 -0.40 8.32 4.75
N THR A 67 0.56 7.55 5.27
CA THR A 67 0.93 6.24 4.70
C THR A 67 -0.27 5.28 4.70
N VAL A 68 -1.02 5.20 5.81
CA VAL A 68 -2.22 4.34 5.89
C VAL A 68 -3.30 4.81 4.92
N CYS A 69 -3.52 6.11 4.78
CA CYS A 69 -4.47 6.68 3.83
C CYS A 69 -4.13 6.26 2.39
N ILE A 70 -2.88 6.44 1.97
CA ILE A 70 -2.42 6.06 0.62
C ILE A 70 -2.53 4.56 0.41
N LEU A 71 -2.12 3.73 1.39
CA LEU A 71 -2.22 2.28 1.25
C LEU A 71 -3.67 1.80 1.14
N ARG A 72 -4.60 2.42 1.88
CA ARG A 72 -6.04 2.14 1.76
C ARG A 72 -6.57 2.55 0.39
N GLN A 73 -6.18 3.72 -0.09
CA GLN A 73 -6.54 4.17 -1.44
C GLN A 73 -5.93 3.25 -2.50
N GLN A 74 -4.70 2.77 -2.33
CA GLN A 74 -4.06 1.79 -3.22
C GLN A 74 -4.75 0.43 -3.17
N GLN A 75 -5.26 -0.04 -2.03
CA GLN A 75 -6.02 -1.28 -1.97
C GLN A 75 -7.40 -1.14 -2.63
N GLN A 76 -8.09 -0.03 -2.36
CA GLN A 76 -9.38 0.28 -3.01
C GLN A 76 -9.19 0.50 -4.51
N SER A 77 -8.12 1.17 -4.92
CA SER A 77 -7.75 1.29 -6.33
C SER A 77 -7.14 -0.01 -6.87
N SER A 78 -6.56 -0.94 -6.15
CA SER A 78 -6.18 -2.23 -6.77
C SER A 78 -7.39 -3.07 -7.20
N SER A 79 -8.59 -2.77 -6.66
CA SER A 79 -9.88 -3.25 -7.18
C SER A 79 -10.56 -2.26 -8.16
N SER A 80 -10.01 -1.05 -8.34
CA SER A 80 -10.64 0.08 -9.03
C SER A 80 -9.69 0.97 -9.88
N CYS A 81 -8.43 0.62 -10.10
CA CYS A 81 -7.41 1.41 -10.83
C CYS A 81 -7.56 1.16 -12.32
N SER A 82 -8.19 0.04 -12.64
CA SER A 82 -8.84 -0.19 -13.90
C SER A 82 -10.23 0.45 -13.94
N ALA A 83 -10.88 0.89 -12.86
CA ALA A 83 -12.28 1.36 -12.93
C ALA A 83 -12.50 2.63 -13.76
N PRO A 84 -11.74 3.74 -13.67
CA PRO A 84 -11.97 4.90 -14.54
C PRO A 84 -11.66 4.61 -16.01
N VAL A 85 -10.57 3.86 -16.25
CA VAL A 85 -10.12 3.49 -17.61
C VAL A 85 -11.06 2.45 -18.23
N ASN A 86 -11.46 1.44 -17.47
CA ASN A 86 -12.45 0.44 -17.84
C ASN A 86 -13.84 1.05 -17.97
N GLN A 87 -14.17 2.08 -17.19
CA GLN A 87 -15.45 2.79 -17.33
C GLN A 87 -15.48 3.57 -18.63
N GLY A 88 -14.41 4.31 -18.96
CA GLY A 88 -14.27 4.98 -20.27
C GLY A 88 -14.29 4.00 -21.43
N TYR A 89 -13.55 2.90 -21.31
CA TYR A 89 -13.54 1.80 -22.30
C TYR A 89 -14.93 1.16 -22.44
N SER A 90 -15.61 0.84 -21.33
CA SER A 90 -16.94 0.22 -21.34
C SER A 90 -17.98 1.11 -22.00
N ARG A 91 -17.92 2.42 -21.74
CA ARG A 91 -18.81 3.42 -22.36
C ARG A 91 -18.57 3.52 -23.86
N CYS A 92 -17.29 3.57 -24.27
CA CYS A 92 -16.92 3.57 -25.69
C CYS A 92 -17.41 2.29 -26.40
N VAL A 93 -17.20 1.12 -25.79
CA VAL A 93 -17.67 -0.16 -26.34
C VAL A 93 -19.21 -0.20 -26.43
N GLN A 94 -19.92 0.28 -25.40
CA GLN A 94 -21.38 0.38 -25.42
C GLN A 94 -21.89 1.28 -26.55
N GLU A 95 -21.26 2.45 -26.75
CA GLU A 95 -21.62 3.37 -27.84
C GLU A 95 -21.37 2.74 -29.21
N ILE A 96 -20.24 2.06 -29.40
CA ILE A 96 -19.92 1.36 -30.66
C ILE A 96 -20.93 0.25 -30.95
N VAL A 97 -21.25 -0.59 -29.95
CA VAL A 97 -22.24 -1.66 -30.09
C VAL A 97 -23.64 -1.11 -30.39
N HIS A 98 -24.03 -0.03 -29.72
CA HIS A 98 -25.31 0.64 -29.94
C HIS A 98 -25.39 1.26 -31.35
N PHE A 99 -24.32 1.88 -31.84
CA PHE A 99 -24.27 2.44 -33.20
C PHE A 99 -24.33 1.34 -34.27
N LEU A 100 -23.54 0.28 -34.09
CA LEU A 100 -23.48 -0.83 -35.04
C LEU A 100 -24.76 -1.69 -35.07
N SER A 101 -25.54 -1.73 -33.99
CA SER A 101 -26.81 -2.46 -33.94
C SER A 101 -27.97 -1.70 -34.58
N LYS A 102 -27.92 -0.36 -34.63
CA LYS A 102 -28.91 0.47 -35.34
C LYS A 102 -28.67 0.57 -36.85
N SER A 103 -27.42 0.42 -37.27
CA SER A 103 -27.07 0.23 -38.68
C SER A 103 -27.49 -1.17 -39.11
N GLU A 104 -28.18 -1.32 -40.26
CA GLU A 104 -28.18 -2.61 -40.96
C GLU A 104 -26.73 -3.06 -41.08
N VAL A 105 -26.35 -4.20 -40.51
CA VAL A 105 -24.94 -4.61 -40.42
C VAL A 105 -24.47 -5.09 -41.79
N LYS A 106 -24.13 -4.15 -42.69
CA LYS A 106 -23.95 -4.43 -44.12
C LYS A 106 -22.65 -5.18 -44.42
N THR A 107 -21.63 -5.04 -43.58
CA THR A 107 -20.30 -5.58 -43.87
C THR A 107 -19.88 -6.73 -42.94
N GLN A 108 -19.13 -7.68 -43.48
CA GLN A 108 -18.54 -8.79 -42.71
C GLN A 108 -17.62 -8.29 -41.58
N PHE A 109 -16.95 -7.15 -41.78
CA PHE A 109 -16.14 -6.49 -40.78
C PHE A 109 -16.96 -6.08 -39.55
N GLN A 110 -18.07 -5.38 -39.73
CA GLN A 110 -18.94 -4.95 -38.63
C GLN A 110 -19.47 -6.15 -37.82
N ARG A 111 -19.84 -7.25 -38.49
CA ARG A 111 -20.28 -8.49 -37.81
C ARG A 111 -19.17 -9.14 -36.98
N ARG A 112 -17.92 -9.15 -37.47
CA ARG A 112 -16.77 -9.69 -36.73
C ARG A 112 -16.40 -8.80 -35.55
N LEU A 113 -16.42 -7.48 -35.76
CA LEU A 113 -16.13 -6.50 -34.71
C LEU A 113 -17.16 -6.57 -33.57
N LEU A 114 -18.45 -6.60 -33.87
CA LEU A 114 -19.51 -6.72 -32.87
C LEU A 114 -19.37 -8.00 -32.03
N ARG A 115 -19.09 -9.14 -32.69
CA ARG A 115 -18.86 -10.42 -32.00
C ARG A 115 -17.66 -10.35 -31.06
N HIS A 116 -16.58 -9.72 -31.50
CA HIS A 116 -15.37 -9.60 -30.69
C HIS A 116 -15.59 -8.72 -29.46
N LEU A 117 -16.23 -7.56 -29.64
CA LEU A 117 -16.55 -6.63 -28.56
C LEU A 117 -17.49 -7.25 -27.52
N LEU A 118 -18.55 -7.93 -27.96
CA LEU A 118 -19.48 -8.62 -27.05
C LEU A 118 -18.81 -9.79 -26.30
N SER A 119 -17.93 -10.54 -26.98
CA SER A 119 -17.17 -11.62 -26.34
C SER A 119 -16.20 -11.12 -25.27
N GLN A 120 -15.54 -9.98 -25.48
CA GLN A 120 -14.66 -9.40 -24.47
C GLN A 120 -15.45 -8.78 -23.31
N TYR A 121 -16.61 -8.16 -23.59
CA TYR A 121 -17.49 -7.56 -22.58
C TYR A 121 -18.07 -8.59 -21.60
N ILE A 122 -18.49 -9.76 -22.08
CA ILE A 122 -19.04 -10.84 -21.23
C ILE A 122 -17.97 -11.44 -20.31
N SER A 123 -16.72 -11.52 -20.77
CA SER A 123 -15.60 -12.06 -19.98
C SER A 123 -15.10 -11.09 -18.89
N THR A 124 -15.33 -9.78 -19.04
CA THR A 124 -14.90 -8.76 -18.07
C THR A 124 -15.86 -8.58 -16.88
N PHE A 125 -17.10 -9.07 -16.98
CA PHE A 125 -18.10 -9.00 -15.89
C PHE A 125 -18.25 -10.31 -15.10
N LYS A 126 -17.41 -11.31 -15.37
CA LYS A 126 -17.43 -12.64 -14.70
C LYS A 126 -16.30 -12.86 -13.69
N GLY A 127 -15.52 -11.83 -13.37
CA GLY A 127 -14.41 -11.87 -12.42
C GLY A 127 -14.69 -11.04 -11.18
#